data_AF-A0A7C5CDH6-F1
#
_entry.id   AF-A0A7C5CDH6-F1
#
_cell.length_a   1.000
_cell.length_b   1.000
_cell.length_c   1.000
_cell.angle_alpha   90.00
_cell.angle_beta   90.00
_cell.angle_gamma   90.00
#
_symmetry.space_group_name_H-M   'P 1'
#
loop_
_entity.id
_entity.type
_entity.pdbx_description
1 polymer ?
#
loop_
_entity_poly.entity_id
_entity_poly.type
_entity_poly.pdbx_seq_one_letter_code
_entity_poly.pdbx_strand_id
1 'polypeptide(L)'
;MTISNQSMSTPNSISSNTSPANPFTMTNMLKWSALGTVALALLYVVWGLYLAGEPLFAIVILALCVGVVTIFGQAKYYTARFIFPAIAAIGIFIVLPVIYTSYIGFTNFGSRNLLSFERVTGQFLRAVSVDKSTERSFKIIADGENYQIFLTDGDQTLATQSTPLDGVPHELPLSIATLPDNEPLAMRDVIKLRTELAQVT
;
A
#
# COMPACT_ATOMS: atom_id res chain seq x y z
N MET A 1 17.48 -0.81 -96.49
CA MET A 1 18.55 -0.94 -95.48
C MET A 1 18.26 0.07 -94.39
N THR A 2 17.91 -0.46 -93.22
CA THR A 2 17.79 0.08 -91.84
C THR A 2 18.83 1.20 -91.58
N ILE A 3 18.61 2.28 -90.81
CA ILE A 3 18.48 2.41 -89.33
C ILE A 3 18.00 3.86 -89.07
N SER A 4 16.79 4.08 -88.53
CA SER A 4 16.43 4.28 -87.11
C SER A 4 17.15 5.43 -86.37
N ASN A 5 16.46 6.57 -86.32
CA ASN A 5 16.33 7.55 -85.24
C ASN A 5 17.07 7.25 -83.91
N GLN A 6 17.93 8.17 -83.45
CA GLN A 6 18.38 8.27 -82.06
C GLN A 6 18.52 9.75 -81.70
N SER A 7 17.50 10.28 -81.04
CA SER A 7 17.48 11.57 -80.37
C SER A 7 18.55 11.63 -79.28
N MET A 8 19.36 12.68 -79.30
CA MET A 8 20.36 12.99 -78.28
C MET A 8 19.64 13.36 -76.97
N SER A 9 19.50 12.39 -76.06
CA SER A 9 18.95 12.59 -74.73
C SER A 9 20.02 13.16 -73.81
N THR A 10 19.71 14.32 -73.24
CA THR A 10 20.45 14.96 -72.15
C THR A 10 20.63 14.01 -70.96
N PRO A 11 21.78 14.02 -70.26
CA PRO A 11 21.94 13.23 -69.05
C PRO A 11 21.03 13.80 -67.96
N ASN A 12 20.04 13.01 -67.57
CA ASN A 12 19.13 13.29 -66.46
C ASN A 12 19.97 13.45 -65.19
N SER A 13 20.01 14.67 -64.64
CA SER A 13 20.51 14.92 -63.30
C SER A 13 19.64 14.15 -62.31
N ILE A 14 20.15 13.03 -61.78
CA ILE A 14 19.53 12.32 -60.66
C ILE A 14 19.65 13.25 -59.45
N SER A 15 18.64 14.09 -59.25
CA SER A 15 18.44 14.79 -57.99
C SER A 15 18.17 13.73 -56.93
N SER A 16 19.20 13.35 -56.18
CA SER A 16 19.04 12.62 -54.93
C SER A 16 18.33 13.55 -53.96
N ASN A 17 16.99 13.55 -54.01
CA ASN A 17 16.16 14.15 -52.98
C ASN A 17 16.35 13.33 -51.69
N THR A 18 17.45 13.59 -50.98
CA THR A 18 17.57 13.24 -49.57
C THR A 18 16.58 14.12 -48.82
N SER A 19 15.34 13.65 -48.71
CA SER A 19 14.33 14.26 -47.87
C SER A 19 14.92 14.40 -46.46
N PRO A 20 14.90 15.60 -45.85
CA PRO A 20 15.36 15.75 -44.48
C PRO A 20 14.51 14.83 -43.60
N ALA A 21 15.15 13.94 -42.86
CA ALA A 21 14.49 13.03 -41.94
C ALA A 21 13.76 13.87 -40.87
N ASN A 22 12.45 14.04 -41.03
CA ASN A 22 11.63 14.71 -40.03
C ASN A 22 11.69 13.91 -38.72
N PRO A 23 12.11 14.53 -37.59
CA PRO A 23 12.20 13.83 -36.31
C PRO A 23 10.83 13.34 -35.80
N PHE A 24 9.73 13.87 -36.36
CA PHE A 24 8.34 13.55 -36.06
C PHE A 24 7.72 12.58 -37.07
N THR A 25 8.33 11.42 -37.27
CA THR A 25 7.60 10.30 -37.87
C THR A 25 6.61 9.76 -36.81
N MET A 26 5.34 9.56 -37.19
CA MET A 26 4.25 9.06 -36.32
C MET A 26 4.70 7.84 -35.48
N THR A 27 5.50 6.96 -36.08
CA THR A 27 6.06 5.76 -35.44
C THR A 27 7.03 6.09 -34.29
N ASN A 28 7.84 7.13 -34.43
CA ASN A 28 8.73 7.59 -33.36
C ASN A 28 7.94 8.22 -32.21
N MET A 29 6.91 9.01 -32.52
CA MET A 29 6.03 9.58 -31.48
C MET A 29 5.30 8.48 -30.70
N LEU A 30 4.76 7.48 -31.39
CA LEU A 30 4.10 6.34 -30.77
C LEU A 30 5.07 5.53 -29.88
N LYS A 31 6.30 5.30 -30.35
CA LYS A 31 7.35 4.61 -29.57
C LYS A 31 7.67 5.35 -28.26
N TRP A 32 7.88 6.66 -28.33
CA TRP A 32 8.20 7.47 -27.16
C TRP A 32 7.00 7.61 -26.21
N SER A 33 5.78 7.71 -26.75
CA SER A 33 4.55 7.70 -25.96
C SER A 33 4.36 6.38 -25.22
N ALA A 34 4.55 5.24 -25.90
CA ALA A 34 4.48 3.92 -25.27
C ALA A 34 5.54 3.76 -24.16
N LEU A 35 6.79 4.15 -24.45
CA LEU A 35 7.86 4.09 -23.45
C LEU A 35 7.59 5.00 -22.24
N GLY A 36 7.12 6.23 -22.49
CA GLY A 36 6.74 7.16 -21.43
C GLY A 36 5.59 6.64 -20.57
N THR A 37 4.58 6.02 -21.19
CA THR A 37 3.45 5.41 -20.48
C THR A 37 3.91 4.26 -19.59
N VAL A 38 4.78 3.38 -20.09
CA VAL A 38 5.35 2.28 -19.30
C VAL A 38 6.21 2.82 -18.15
N ALA A 39 7.04 3.83 -18.39
CA ALA A 39 7.86 4.46 -17.36
C ALA A 39 7.00 5.11 -16.27
N LEU A 40 5.94 5.83 -16.65
CA LEU A 40 4.99 6.42 -15.70
C LEU A 40 4.26 5.35 -14.88
N ALA A 41 3.83 4.26 -15.50
CA ALA A 41 3.22 3.15 -14.79
C ALA A 41 4.18 2.53 -13.76
N LEU A 42 5.44 2.29 -14.15
CA LEU A 42 6.46 1.78 -13.22
C LEU A 42 6.75 2.77 -12.08
N LEU A 43 6.87 4.07 -12.37
CA LEU A 43 7.07 5.09 -11.34
C LEU A 43 5.87 5.20 -10.40
N TYR A 44 4.65 5.03 -10.90
CA TYR A 44 3.45 4.98 -10.06
C TYR A 44 3.49 3.77 -9.10
N VAL A 45 3.94 2.61 -9.59
CA VAL A 45 4.16 1.43 -8.73
C VAL A 45 5.23 1.71 -7.67
N VAL A 46 6.36 2.34 -8.05
CA VAL A 46 7.42 2.74 -7.10
C VAL A 46 6.88 3.66 -6.02
N TRP A 47 6.09 4.66 -6.42
CA TRP A 47 5.43 5.59 -5.49
C TRP A 47 4.50 4.85 -4.53
N GLY A 48 3.66 3.95 -5.04
CA GLY A 48 2.77 3.11 -4.22
C GLY A 48 3.53 2.22 -3.22
N LEU A 49 4.64 1.60 -3.65
CA LEU A 49 5.49 0.77 -2.78
C LEU A 49 6.19 1.59 -1.70
N TYR A 50 6.62 2.81 -2.03
CA TYR A 50 7.21 3.73 -1.05
C TYR A 50 6.19 4.12 0.02
N LEU A 51 4.96 4.45 -0.38
CA LEU A 51 3.87 4.76 0.56
C LEU A 51 3.42 3.55 1.38
N ALA A 52 3.49 2.34 0.82
CA ALA A 52 3.20 1.10 1.53
C ALA A 52 4.26 0.71 2.57
N GLY A 53 5.39 1.42 2.63
CA GLY A 53 6.49 1.14 3.56
C GLY A 53 7.41 0.00 3.12
N GLU A 54 7.45 -0.32 1.82
CA GLU A 54 8.26 -1.39 1.25
C GLU A 54 9.41 -0.84 0.36
N PRO A 55 10.41 -0.14 0.95
CA PRO A 55 11.43 0.59 0.20
C PRO A 55 12.36 -0.32 -0.61
N LEU A 56 12.58 -1.57 -0.16
CA LEU A 56 13.45 -2.51 -0.86
C LEU A 56 12.89 -2.86 -2.24
N PHE A 57 11.60 -3.20 -2.30
CA PHE A 57 10.92 -3.48 -3.57
C PHE A 57 10.81 -2.22 -4.43
N ALA A 58 10.57 -1.05 -3.83
CA ALA A 58 10.55 0.22 -4.56
C ALA A 58 11.86 0.49 -5.31
N ILE A 59 13.02 0.26 -4.66
CA ILE A 59 14.35 0.42 -5.29
C ILE A 59 14.54 -0.57 -6.45
N VAL A 60 14.10 -1.81 -6.30
CA VAL A 60 14.22 -2.84 -7.35
C VAL A 60 13.41 -2.46 -8.60
N ILE A 61 12.15 -2.05 -8.41
CA ILE A 61 11.29 -1.61 -9.53
C ILE A 61 11.82 -0.30 -10.13
N LEU A 62 12.36 0.61 -9.32
CA LEU A 62 13.00 1.83 -9.81
C LEU A 62 14.21 1.51 -10.69
N ALA A 63 15.08 0.60 -10.25
CA ALA A 63 16.22 0.14 -11.05
C ALA A 63 15.77 -0.51 -12.36
N LEU A 64 14.70 -1.32 -12.33
CA LEU A 64 14.09 -1.89 -13.53
C LEU A 64 13.56 -0.79 -14.47
N CYS A 65 12.88 0.22 -13.93
CA CYS A 65 12.38 1.36 -14.70
C CYS A 65 13.51 2.11 -15.40
N VAL A 66 14.61 2.40 -14.69
CA VAL A 66 15.81 3.00 -15.27
C VAL A 66 16.38 2.11 -16.38
N GLY A 67 16.45 0.79 -16.16
CA GLY A 67 16.87 -0.18 -17.18
C GLY A 67 16.00 -0.17 -18.43
N VAL A 68 14.67 -0.18 -18.26
CA VAL A 68 13.71 -0.13 -19.37
C VAL A 68 13.86 1.17 -20.17
N VAL A 69 13.88 2.32 -19.50
CA VAL A 69 14.01 3.63 -20.18
C VAL A 69 15.34 3.75 -20.91
N THR A 70 16.45 3.32 -20.30
CA THR A 70 17.78 3.42 -20.92
C THR A 70 17.94 2.48 -22.13
N ILE A 71 17.53 1.21 -22.01
CA ILE A 71 17.73 0.19 -23.05
C ILE A 71 16.75 0.35 -24.23
N PHE A 72 15.50 0.72 -23.95
CA PHE A 72 14.50 0.93 -25.00
C PHE A 72 14.50 2.36 -25.57
N GLY A 73 14.99 3.35 -24.81
CA GLY A 73 15.12 4.74 -25.26
C GLY A 73 16.28 4.97 -26.23
N GLN A 74 17.44 4.33 -26.01
CA GLN A 74 18.61 4.55 -26.85
C GLN A 74 18.74 3.51 -27.98
N ALA A 75 19.10 3.96 -29.19
CA ALA A 75 19.31 3.08 -30.35
C ALA A 75 20.55 2.17 -30.20
N LYS A 76 21.55 2.61 -29.43
CA LYS A 76 22.81 1.88 -29.17
C LYS A 76 22.60 0.52 -28.50
N TYR A 77 21.51 0.35 -27.74
CA TYR A 77 21.24 -0.86 -26.95
C TYR A 77 20.31 -1.86 -27.64
N TYR A 78 20.24 -1.88 -28.98
CA TYR A 78 19.33 -2.77 -29.71
C TYR A 78 19.50 -4.25 -29.33
N THR A 79 20.73 -4.76 -29.27
CA THR A 79 21.02 -6.14 -28.84
C THR A 79 20.64 -6.39 -27.39
N ALA A 80 20.85 -5.40 -26.51
CA ALA A 80 20.55 -5.54 -25.09
C ALA A 80 19.05 -5.69 -24.80
N ARG A 81 18.16 -5.22 -25.68
CA ARG A 81 16.69 -5.38 -25.52
C ARG A 81 16.25 -6.84 -25.46
N PHE A 82 16.99 -7.74 -26.12
CA PHE A 82 16.68 -9.18 -26.13
C PHE A 82 17.23 -9.90 -24.90
N ILE A 83 18.32 -9.41 -24.32
CA ILE A 83 19.00 -10.05 -23.18
C ILE A 83 18.51 -9.46 -21.85
N PHE A 84 18.10 -8.19 -21.84
CA PHE A 84 17.62 -7.47 -20.67
C PHE A 84 16.57 -8.22 -19.84
N PRO A 85 15.48 -8.77 -20.43
CA PRO A 85 14.48 -9.48 -19.62
C PRO A 85 15.07 -10.71 -18.89
N ALA A 86 16.03 -11.40 -19.51
CA ALA A 86 16.71 -12.52 -18.86
C ALA A 86 17.62 -12.04 -17.71
N ILE A 87 18.38 -10.96 -17.93
CA ILE A 87 19.24 -10.36 -16.89
C ILE A 87 18.39 -9.83 -15.72
N ALA A 88 17.26 -9.19 -16.02
CA ALA A 88 16.33 -8.70 -15.00
C ALA A 88 15.78 -9.86 -14.17
N ALA A 89 15.38 -10.97 -14.80
CA ALA A 89 14.93 -12.17 -14.09
C ALA A 89 16.02 -12.75 -13.20
N ILE A 90 17.26 -12.89 -13.70
CA ILE A 90 18.40 -13.35 -12.89
C ILE A 90 18.64 -12.39 -11.71
N GLY A 91 18.57 -11.09 -11.95
CA GLY A 91 18.71 -10.07 -10.91
C GLY A 91 17.66 -10.22 -9.81
N ILE A 92 16.39 -10.37 -10.18
CA ILE A 92 15.27 -10.42 -9.23
C ILE A 92 15.18 -11.77 -8.51
N PHE A 93 15.42 -12.88 -9.21
CA PHE A 93 15.19 -14.22 -8.64
C PHE A 93 16.44 -14.89 -8.07
N ILE A 94 17.64 -14.44 -8.45
CA ILE A 94 18.89 -15.04 -7.99
C ILE A 94 19.70 -14.03 -7.18
N VAL A 95 20.02 -12.88 -7.78
CA VAL A 95 20.93 -11.92 -7.15
C VAL A 95 20.29 -11.26 -5.92
N LEU A 96 19.03 -10.82 -6.02
CA LEU A 96 18.32 -10.18 -4.92
C LEU A 96 18.22 -11.10 -3.69
N PRO A 97 17.74 -12.36 -3.78
CA PRO A 97 17.72 -13.26 -2.63
C PRO A 97 19.09 -13.51 -2.01
N VAL A 98 20.15 -13.64 -2.82
CA VAL A 98 21.51 -13.85 -2.32
C VAL A 98 22.02 -12.64 -1.54
N ILE A 99 21.83 -11.42 -2.07
CA ILE A 99 22.20 -10.19 -1.35
C ILE A 99 21.37 -10.04 -0.07
N TYR A 100 20.07 -10.31 -0.14
CA TYR A 100 19.17 -10.20 1.01
C TYR A 100 19.54 -11.16 2.15
N THR A 101 19.83 -12.41 1.82
CA THR A 101 20.27 -13.41 2.80
C THR A 101 21.64 -13.04 3.39
N SER A 102 22.58 -12.58 2.57
CA SER A 102 23.86 -12.07 3.06
C SER A 102 23.68 -10.87 4.00
N TYR A 103 22.82 -9.92 3.66
CA TYR A 103 22.49 -8.76 4.50
C TYR A 103 21.88 -9.18 5.83
N ILE A 104 20.89 -10.08 5.82
CA ILE A 104 20.30 -10.63 7.04
C ILE A 104 21.35 -11.31 7.91
N GLY A 105 22.31 -12.02 7.31
CA GLY A 105 23.41 -12.68 8.02
C GLY A 105 24.29 -11.73 8.84
N PHE A 106 24.32 -10.44 8.51
CA PHE A 106 25.01 -9.40 9.30
C PHE A 106 24.14 -8.78 10.41
N THR A 107 22.85 -9.12 10.47
CA THR A 107 21.91 -8.60 11.47
C THR A 107 21.65 -9.63 12.56
N ASN A 108 21.26 -9.19 13.76
CA ASN A 108 20.79 -10.09 14.83
C ASN A 108 19.31 -10.49 14.64
N PHE A 109 18.96 -10.90 13.42
CA PHE A 109 17.62 -11.35 13.07
C PHE A 109 17.46 -12.84 13.40
N GLY A 110 16.48 -13.18 14.24
CA GLY A 110 16.24 -14.54 14.70
C GLY A 110 14.99 -14.61 15.57
N SER A 111 14.65 -15.79 16.12
CA SER A 111 13.37 -16.02 16.83
C SER A 111 13.07 -15.04 17.97
N ARG A 112 14.09 -14.42 18.57
CA ARG A 112 13.95 -13.40 19.64
C ARG A 112 13.76 -11.98 19.11
N ASN A 113 14.16 -11.70 17.86
CA ASN A 113 14.21 -10.38 17.25
C ASN A 113 13.56 -10.41 15.84
N LEU A 114 12.27 -10.74 15.79
CA LEU A 114 11.52 -10.83 14.52
C LEU A 114 10.80 -9.53 14.16
N LEU A 115 10.45 -8.72 15.16
CA LEU A 115 9.68 -7.50 14.99
C LEU A 115 10.62 -6.29 14.87
N SER A 116 10.22 -5.30 14.07
CA SER A 116 10.87 -3.99 14.08
C SER A 116 10.65 -3.31 15.43
N PHE A 117 11.51 -2.35 15.75
CA PHE A 117 11.42 -1.57 16.97
C PHE A 117 10.02 -0.96 17.16
N GLU A 118 9.44 -0.33 16.14
CA GLU A 118 8.12 0.31 16.26
C GLU A 118 7.01 -0.69 16.58
N ARG A 119 7.09 -1.89 15.99
CA ARG A 119 6.10 -2.95 16.24
C ARG A 119 6.19 -3.49 17.67
N VAL A 120 7.41 -3.66 18.19
CA VAL A 120 7.63 -4.07 19.58
C VAL A 120 7.09 -3.01 20.54
N THR A 121 7.46 -1.74 20.34
CA THR A 121 6.96 -0.64 21.16
C THR A 121 5.43 -0.54 21.10
N GLY A 122 4.84 -0.64 19.92
CA GLY A 122 3.38 -0.65 19.76
C GLY A 122 2.71 -1.81 20.49
N GLN A 123 3.33 -3.00 20.51
CA GLN A 123 2.82 -4.14 21.27
C GLN A 123 2.89 -3.89 22.79
N PHE A 124 4.00 -3.37 23.30
CA PHE A 124 4.14 -3.05 24.72
C PHE A 124 3.20 -1.93 25.17
N LEU A 125 3.01 -0.89 24.35
CA LEU A 125 2.07 0.19 24.65
C LEU A 125 0.61 -0.26 24.62
N ARG A 126 0.29 -1.30 23.84
CA ARG A 126 -1.05 -1.92 23.82
C ARG A 126 -1.26 -2.93 24.93
N ALA A 127 -0.21 -3.35 25.63
CA ALA A 127 -0.34 -4.32 26.71
C ALA A 127 -1.00 -3.65 27.91
N VAL A 128 -2.29 -3.93 28.11
CA VAL A 128 -3.03 -3.48 29.29
C VAL A 128 -3.03 -4.61 30.32
N SER A 129 -2.57 -4.32 31.53
CA SER A 129 -2.73 -5.21 32.68
C SER A 129 -3.95 -4.77 33.46
N VAL A 130 -5.02 -5.55 33.41
CA VAL A 130 -6.21 -5.32 34.23
C VAL A 130 -6.01 -5.99 35.58
N ASP A 131 -6.13 -5.24 36.66
CA ASP A 131 -6.20 -5.82 38.00
C ASP A 131 -7.56 -6.51 38.18
N LYS A 132 -7.55 -7.83 38.35
CA LYS A 132 -8.77 -8.63 38.56
C LYS A 132 -9.56 -8.18 39.80
N SER A 133 -8.92 -7.56 40.79
CA SER A 133 -9.63 -7.02 41.97
C SER A 133 -10.54 -5.84 41.63
N THR A 134 -10.26 -5.14 40.53
CA THR A 134 -11.03 -4.00 40.01
C THR A 134 -12.04 -4.40 38.94
N GLU A 135 -12.12 -5.69 38.58
CA GLU A 135 -13.11 -6.18 37.63
C GLU A 135 -14.51 -6.00 38.22
N ARG A 136 -15.42 -5.42 37.43
CA ARG A 136 -16.82 -5.19 37.80
C ARG A 136 -17.72 -5.75 36.72
N SER A 137 -18.66 -6.61 37.13
CA SER A 137 -19.69 -7.10 36.23
C SER A 137 -20.63 -5.95 35.90
N PHE A 138 -20.94 -5.75 34.63
CA PHE A 138 -21.86 -4.72 34.18
C PHE A 138 -23.04 -5.31 33.40
N LYS A 139 -24.18 -4.61 33.45
CA LYS A 139 -25.37 -4.87 32.66
C LYS A 139 -25.78 -3.57 31.98
N ILE A 140 -26.31 -3.68 30.76
CA ILE A 140 -26.81 -2.54 30.01
C ILE A 140 -28.32 -2.70 29.87
N ILE A 141 -29.05 -1.63 30.14
CA ILE A 141 -30.50 -1.57 29.94
C ILE A 141 -30.77 -0.47 28.90
N ALA A 142 -31.61 -0.79 27.92
CA ALA A 142 -32.07 0.20 26.95
C ALA A 142 -33.16 1.07 27.60
N ASP A 143 -32.99 2.39 27.50
CA ASP A 143 -33.93 3.40 27.97
C ASP A 143 -34.34 4.27 26.76
N GLY A 144 -35.25 3.73 25.94
CA GLY A 144 -35.64 4.35 24.67
C GLY A 144 -34.51 4.28 23.63
N GLU A 145 -34.05 5.46 23.18
CA GLU A 145 -32.89 5.58 22.27
C GLU A 145 -31.55 5.65 23.03
N ASN A 146 -31.59 5.75 24.36
CA ASN A 146 -30.42 5.88 25.22
C ASN A 146 -30.12 4.56 25.94
N TYR A 147 -28.93 4.48 26.55
CA TYR A 147 -28.49 3.31 27.29
C TYR A 147 -28.09 3.70 28.71
N GLN A 148 -28.42 2.81 29.65
CA GLN A 148 -28.00 2.92 31.04
C GLN A 148 -27.12 1.73 31.41
N ILE A 149 -25.91 2.04 31.90
CA ILE A 149 -24.92 1.06 32.34
C ILE A 149 -25.02 0.89 33.85
N PHE A 150 -25.17 -0.35 34.31
CA PHE A 150 -25.19 -0.75 35.71
C PHE A 150 -23.95 -1.56 36.01
N LEU A 151 -23.18 -1.18 37.04
CA LEU A 151 -22.02 -1.91 37.55
C LEU A 151 -22.35 -2.51 38.91
N THR A 152 -21.92 -3.74 39.14
CA THR A 152 -22.03 -4.40 40.45
C THR A 152 -20.68 -4.30 41.18
N ASP A 153 -20.68 -3.60 42.32
CA ASP A 153 -19.52 -3.44 43.21
C ASP A 153 -19.83 -4.06 44.58
N GLY A 154 -19.50 -5.35 44.73
CA GLY A 154 -19.88 -6.14 45.91
C GLY A 154 -21.40 -6.22 46.07
N ASP A 155 -21.92 -5.69 47.18
CA ASP A 155 -23.35 -5.65 47.50
C ASP A 155 -24.08 -4.41 46.95
N GLN A 156 -23.36 -3.47 46.33
CA GLN A 156 -23.94 -2.24 45.78
C GLN A 156 -24.05 -2.30 44.27
N THR A 157 -25.15 -1.77 43.75
CA THR A 157 -25.33 -1.55 42.31
C THR A 157 -25.17 -0.06 42.03
N LEU A 158 -24.25 0.26 41.12
CA LEU A 158 -23.99 1.62 40.65
C LEU A 158 -24.58 1.77 39.26
N ALA A 159 -25.30 2.85 39.00
CA ALA A 159 -25.84 3.16 37.69
C ALA A 159 -25.31 4.49 37.16
N THR A 160 -25.08 4.52 35.86
CA THR A 160 -24.86 5.74 35.09
C THR A 160 -26.18 6.44 34.78
N GLN A 161 -26.13 7.68 34.32
CA GLN A 161 -27.29 8.35 33.75
C GLN A 161 -27.59 7.81 32.34
N SER A 162 -28.85 7.88 31.92
CA SER A 162 -29.28 7.51 30.56
C SER A 162 -28.53 8.37 29.54
N THR A 163 -27.65 7.74 28.76
CA THR A 163 -26.74 8.44 27.84
C THR A 163 -26.79 7.82 26.45
N PRO A 164 -26.78 8.62 25.38
CA PRO A 164 -26.63 8.09 24.03
C PRO A 164 -25.20 7.57 23.80
N LEU A 165 -25.09 6.34 23.31
CA LEU A 165 -23.80 5.71 22.96
C LEU A 165 -23.40 6.09 21.54
N ASP A 166 -23.14 7.38 21.29
CA ASP A 166 -22.89 7.89 19.93
C ASP A 166 -21.43 7.75 19.45
N GLY A 167 -20.61 7.01 20.20
CA GLY A 167 -19.18 6.84 19.90
C GLY A 167 -18.34 8.07 20.20
N VAL A 168 -18.81 8.94 21.10
CA VAL A 168 -18.02 10.04 21.69
C VAL A 168 -17.59 9.63 23.10
N PRO A 169 -16.35 9.93 23.53
CA PRO A 169 -15.93 9.69 24.90
C PRO A 169 -16.77 10.50 25.88
N HIS A 170 -17.40 9.81 26.83
CA HIS A 170 -18.19 10.42 27.90
C HIS A 170 -17.64 9.96 29.25
N GLU A 171 -17.43 10.92 30.17
CA GLU A 171 -17.22 10.63 31.58
C GLU A 171 -18.58 10.49 32.25
N LEU A 172 -18.94 9.28 32.69
CA LEU A 172 -20.26 9.01 33.26
C LEU A 172 -20.19 8.89 34.78
N PRO A 173 -20.72 9.87 35.55
CA PRO A 173 -20.74 9.77 37.00
C PRO A 173 -21.61 8.60 37.44
N LEU A 174 -21.07 7.79 38.35
CA LEU A 174 -21.77 6.64 38.93
C LEU A 174 -22.54 7.07 40.18
N SER A 175 -23.80 6.64 40.27
CA SER A 175 -24.66 6.87 41.42
C SER A 175 -25.22 5.53 41.93
N ILE A 176 -25.43 5.42 43.24
CA ILE A 176 -26.04 4.21 43.83
C ILE A 176 -27.49 4.12 43.34
N ALA A 177 -27.83 3.00 42.71
CA ALA A 177 -29.18 2.77 42.18
C ALA A 177 -29.60 1.32 42.42
N THR A 178 -30.90 1.07 42.41
CA THR A 178 -31.44 -0.29 42.42
C THR A 178 -31.56 -0.78 40.98
N LEU A 179 -31.19 -2.02 40.70
CA LEU A 179 -31.32 -2.60 39.37
C LEU A 179 -32.81 -2.59 38.97
N PRO A 180 -33.20 -1.97 37.83
CA PRO A 180 -34.58 -1.98 37.37
C PRO A 180 -35.06 -3.39 37.03
N ASP A 181 -36.37 -3.63 37.11
CA ASP A 181 -37.02 -4.88 36.64
C ASP A 181 -37.01 -5.05 35.10
N ASN A 182 -36.42 -4.09 34.37
CA ASN A 182 -36.31 -4.16 32.91
C ASN A 182 -35.32 -5.25 32.47
N GLU A 183 -35.65 -5.93 31.38
CA GLU A 183 -34.82 -7.00 30.82
C GLU A 183 -33.48 -6.43 30.32
N PRO A 184 -32.33 -6.96 30.78
CA PRO A 184 -31.02 -6.51 30.33
C PRO A 184 -30.82 -6.80 28.84
N LEU A 185 -30.06 -5.93 28.18
CA LEU A 185 -29.80 -6.01 26.75
C LEU A 185 -29.16 -7.35 26.38
N ALA A 186 -29.67 -8.00 25.33
CA ALA A 186 -29.15 -9.27 24.85
C ALA A 186 -27.68 -9.12 24.42
N MET A 187 -26.85 -10.13 24.69
CA MET A 187 -25.40 -10.11 24.41
C MET A 187 -25.08 -9.75 22.95
N ARG A 188 -25.91 -10.16 21.99
CA ARG A 188 -25.75 -9.81 20.57
C ARG A 188 -25.75 -8.30 20.35
N ASP A 189 -26.63 -7.58 21.05
CA ASP A 189 -26.80 -6.14 20.87
C ASP A 189 -25.75 -5.37 21.70
N VAL A 190 -25.30 -5.92 22.83
CA VAL A 190 -24.11 -5.42 23.56
C VAL A 190 -22.84 -5.49 22.71
N ILE A 191 -22.63 -6.59 21.96
CA ILE A 191 -21.44 -6.75 21.09
C ILE A 191 -21.41 -5.69 19.97
N LYS A 192 -22.58 -5.29 19.45
CA LYS A 192 -22.65 -4.22 18.43
C LYS A 192 -22.15 -2.88 18.97
N LEU A 193 -22.42 -2.59 20.24
CA LEU A 193 -22.02 -1.37 20.95
C LEU A 193 -20.60 -1.45 21.54
N ARG A 194 -19.84 -2.53 21.31
CA ARG A 194 -18.52 -2.77 21.95
C ARG A 194 -17.55 -1.62 21.75
N THR A 195 -17.48 -1.07 20.54
CA THR A 195 -16.52 0.01 20.22
C THR A 195 -16.88 1.30 20.95
N GLU A 196 -18.17 1.60 21.09
CA GLU A 196 -18.69 2.80 21.76
C GLU A 196 -18.52 2.67 23.27
N LEU A 197 -18.83 1.50 23.83
CA LEU A 197 -18.59 1.18 25.24
C LEU A 197 -17.12 1.25 25.64
N ALA A 198 -16.20 0.92 24.73
CA ALA A 198 -14.76 1.02 24.99
C ALA A 198 -14.26 2.48 25.10
N GLN A 199 -15.09 3.48 24.76
CA GLN A 199 -14.77 4.89 24.87
C GLN A 199 -15.40 5.58 26.08
N VAL A 200 -16.27 4.89 26.82
CA VAL A 200 -16.87 5.41 28.05
C VAL A 200 -15.87 5.29 29.19
N THR A 201 -15.69 6.37 29.96
CA THR A 201 -14.77 6.44 31.12
C THR A 201 -15.51 6.77 32.40
#